data_AF-A0A453SYU9-F1
#
_entry.id   AF-A0A453SYU9-F1
#
_cell.length_a   1.000
_cell.length_b   1.000
_cell.length_c   1.000
_cell.angle_alpha   90.00
_cell.angle_beta   90.00
_cell.angle_gamma   90.00
#
_symmetry.space_group_name_H-M   'P 1'
#
loop_
_entity.id
_entity.type
_entity.pdbx_description
1 polymer ?
#
loop_
_entity_poly.entity_id
_entity_poly.type
_entity_poly.pdbx_seq_one_letter_code
_entity_poly.pdbx_strand_id
1 'polypeptide(L)'
;MFSVNTLFFSCRHTSSLATYVRKKMLYMKHRNKKNVCIIYGQEASKVADLKTSPTITFNLKREDGTWFGYREVEKLASLSGIHLRTGCFCNPGACAKYLGLSHSDLVSNFEAGHVCWDDNDVIKGKPTGAVRISFGYISTYQDAEEFLKFLQSSFVSKPIASSNGHTLSMNTLNLVGNCFMI
;
A
#
# COMPACT_ATOMS: atom_id res chain seq x y z
N MET A 1 6.77 -3.93 35.37
CA MET A 1 6.34 -2.52 35.48
C MET A 1 7.26 -1.68 34.61
N PHE A 2 6.83 -1.31 33.40
CA PHE A 2 7.65 -0.47 32.52
C PHE A 2 7.69 0.95 33.09
N SER A 3 8.88 1.47 33.39
CA SER A 3 9.06 2.82 33.90
C SER A 3 8.60 3.85 32.85
N VAL A 4 8.04 4.97 33.29
CA VAL A 4 7.57 6.07 32.43
C VAL A 4 8.66 6.51 31.43
N ASN A 5 9.93 6.48 31.82
CA ASN A 5 11.06 6.82 30.96
C ASN A 5 11.23 5.88 29.75
N THR A 6 10.98 4.58 29.94
CA THR A 6 11.05 3.57 28.86
C THR A 6 9.93 3.79 27.83
N LEU A 7 8.73 4.15 28.29
CA LEU A 7 7.60 4.45 27.42
C LEU A 7 7.85 5.71 26.56
N PHE A 8 8.39 6.77 27.15
CA PHE A 8 8.74 7.99 26.41
C PHE A 8 9.83 7.76 25.35
N PHE A 9 10.84 6.94 25.65
CA PHE A 9 11.89 6.58 24.70
C PHE A 9 11.35 5.75 23.53
N SER A 10 10.48 4.79 23.83
CA SER A 10 9.80 3.96 22.82
C SER A 10 8.94 4.78 21.86
N CYS A 11 8.15 5.73 22.40
CA CYS A 11 7.34 6.63 21.57
C CYS A 11 8.21 7.53 20.69
N ARG A 12 9.31 8.09 21.21
CA ARG A 12 10.22 8.93 20.42
C ARG A 12 10.88 8.15 19.28
N HIS A 13 11.31 6.92 19.57
CA HIS A 13 11.92 6.01 18.60
C HIS A 13 10.95 5.63 17.47
N THR A 14 9.77 5.13 17.83
CA THR A 14 8.77 4.70 16.82
C THR A 14 8.23 5.89 16.02
N SER A 15 8.04 7.05 16.65
CA SER A 15 7.68 8.29 15.94
C SER A 15 8.78 8.79 15.01
N SER A 16 10.06 8.63 15.36
CA SER A 16 11.17 9.07 14.49
C SER A 16 11.27 8.18 13.25
N LEU A 17 11.14 6.85 13.39
CA LEU A 17 11.07 5.91 12.26
C LEU A 17 9.88 6.23 11.35
N ALA A 18 8.69 6.41 11.93
CA ALA A 18 7.51 6.74 11.16
C ALA A 18 7.62 8.12 10.47
N THR A 19 8.32 9.08 11.07
CA THR A 19 8.58 10.40 10.45
C THR A 19 9.58 10.27 9.31
N TYR A 20 10.64 9.47 9.49
CA TYR A 20 11.65 9.18 8.48
C TYR A 20 11.02 8.56 7.23
N VAL A 21 10.26 7.48 7.41
CA VAL A 21 9.57 6.77 6.32
C VAL A 21 8.55 7.68 5.63
N ARG A 22 7.73 8.43 6.39
CA ARG A 22 6.78 9.40 5.79
C ARG A 22 7.48 10.39 4.87
N LYS A 23 8.57 11.01 5.34
CA LYS A 23 9.32 11.98 4.52
C LYS A 23 9.79 11.35 3.22
N LYS A 24 10.38 10.15 3.28
CA LYS A 24 10.87 9.43 2.09
C LYS A 24 9.73 9.05 1.13
N MET A 25 8.61 8.58 1.64
CA MET A 25 7.41 8.27 0.84
C MET A 25 6.85 9.50 0.13
N LEU A 26 6.85 10.68 0.75
CA LEU A 26 6.40 11.93 0.13
C LEU A 26 7.28 12.38 -1.05
N TYR A 27 8.58 12.08 -0.99
CA TYR A 27 9.52 12.36 -2.09
C TYR A 27 9.54 11.27 -3.16
N MET A 28 8.86 10.14 -2.93
CA MET A 28 8.84 9.01 -3.87
C MET A 28 7.92 9.31 -5.05
N LYS A 29 8.53 9.38 -6.24
CA LYS A 29 7.87 9.74 -7.49
C LYS A 29 8.12 8.71 -8.56
N HIS A 30 7.10 8.53 -9.40
CA HIS A 30 7.20 7.81 -10.66
C HIS A 30 8.05 8.57 -11.67
N ARG A 31 8.35 7.93 -12.81
CA ARG A 31 9.10 8.57 -13.90
C ARG A 31 8.41 9.84 -14.41
N ASN A 32 7.08 9.84 -14.43
CA ASN A 32 6.26 10.98 -14.85
C ASN A 32 6.15 12.10 -13.78
N LYS A 33 6.98 12.05 -12.73
CA LYS A 33 7.00 13.01 -11.60
C LYS A 33 5.75 13.00 -10.73
N LYS A 34 4.76 12.13 -10.98
CA LYS A 34 3.60 11.94 -10.08
C LYS A 34 4.04 11.17 -8.83
N ASN A 35 3.42 11.48 -7.71
CA ASN A 35 3.71 10.80 -6.45
C ASN A 35 3.21 9.35 -6.49
N VAL A 36 4.01 8.44 -5.95
CA VAL A 36 3.65 7.02 -5.84
C VAL A 36 2.74 6.80 -4.64
N CYS A 37 3.04 7.46 -3.52
CA CYS A 37 2.33 7.31 -2.27
C CYS A 37 1.37 8.47 -2.01
N ILE A 38 0.14 8.16 -1.59
CA ILE A 38 -0.83 9.10 -1.04
C ILE A 38 -1.00 8.79 0.44
N ILE A 39 -0.56 9.70 1.31
CA ILE A 39 -0.58 9.52 2.77
C ILE A 39 -1.80 10.24 3.36
N TYR A 40 -2.52 9.57 4.25
CA TYR A 40 -3.71 10.08 4.91
C TYR A 40 -3.41 10.57 6.34
N GLY A 41 -4.27 11.47 6.85
CA GLY A 41 -4.21 11.94 8.24
C GLY A 41 -3.24 13.10 8.51
N GLN A 42 -2.62 13.66 7.48
CA GLN A 42 -1.63 14.75 7.59
C GLN A 42 -2.24 16.09 8.08
N GLU A 43 -3.52 16.33 7.83
CA GLU A 43 -4.22 17.58 8.22
C GLU A 43 -4.35 17.78 9.74
N ALA A 44 -4.20 16.72 10.55
CA ALA A 44 -4.20 16.84 12.01
C ALA A 44 -2.85 17.35 12.56
N SER A 45 -1.82 17.45 11.72
CA SER A 45 -0.44 17.81 12.10
C SER A 45 -0.11 19.30 11.97
N LYS A 46 -1.10 20.17 11.73
CA LYS A 46 -0.92 21.64 11.81
C LYS A 46 -0.74 22.15 13.26
N VAL A 47 -0.90 21.27 14.25
CA VAL A 47 -0.50 21.53 15.63
C VAL A 47 0.93 21.02 15.79
N ALA A 48 1.89 21.94 15.88
CA ALA A 48 3.33 21.67 15.89
C ALA A 48 3.82 20.69 16.99
N ASP A 49 2.98 20.38 17.97
CA ASP A 49 3.33 19.58 19.16
C ASP A 49 2.73 18.17 19.19
N LEU A 50 1.92 17.78 18.19
CA LEU A 50 1.38 16.42 18.16
C LEU A 50 2.43 15.45 17.60
N LYS A 51 3.07 14.71 18.52
CA LYS A 51 3.91 13.55 18.24
C LYS A 51 3.33 12.75 17.07
N THR A 52 4.11 12.67 16.00
CA THR A 52 3.76 11.89 14.81
C THR A 52 3.40 10.46 15.22
N SER A 53 2.21 9.99 14.83
CA SER A 53 1.79 8.61 15.10
C SER A 53 2.83 7.60 14.56
N PRO A 54 3.13 6.52 15.28
CA PRO A 54 4.02 5.47 14.80
C PRO A 54 3.40 4.68 13.63
N THR A 55 2.14 4.96 13.27
CA THR A 55 1.44 4.35 12.14
C THR A 55 1.27 5.33 10.98
N ILE A 56 1.61 4.88 9.77
CA ILE A 56 1.41 5.60 8.51
C ILE A 56 0.28 4.91 7.76
N THR A 57 -0.77 5.65 7.41
CA THR A 57 -1.85 5.16 6.55
C THR A 57 -1.71 5.76 5.17
N PHE A 58 -1.71 4.93 4.13
CA PHE A 58 -1.42 5.35 2.77
C PHE A 58 -2.08 4.43 1.74
N ASN A 59 -2.16 4.93 0.50
CA ASN A 59 -2.45 4.14 -0.70
C ASN A 59 -1.42 4.44 -1.78
N LEU A 60 -1.29 3.54 -2.75
CA LEU A 60 -0.32 3.66 -3.84
C LEU A 60 -1.03 3.88 -5.17
N LYS A 61 -0.47 4.77 -5.99
CA LYS A 61 -0.93 5.02 -7.36
C LYS A 61 0.04 4.45 -8.37
N ARG A 62 -0.48 3.97 -9.49
CA ARG A 62 0.27 3.63 -10.70
C ARG A 62 0.59 4.88 -11.51
N GLU A 63 1.46 4.76 -12.53
CA GLU A 63 1.86 5.90 -13.36
C GLU A 63 0.69 6.50 -14.16
N ASP A 64 -0.21 5.63 -14.63
CA ASP A 64 -1.45 5.99 -15.33
C ASP A 64 -2.44 6.75 -14.44
N GLY A 65 -2.26 6.71 -13.11
CA GLY A 65 -3.11 7.36 -12.11
C GLY A 65 -4.15 6.44 -11.47
N THR A 66 -4.22 5.17 -11.90
CA THR A 66 -5.02 4.13 -11.24
C THR A 66 -4.41 3.73 -9.89
N TRP A 67 -5.14 2.97 -9.08
CA TRP A 67 -4.72 2.56 -7.75
C TRP A 67 -4.16 1.14 -7.76
N PHE A 68 -3.14 0.90 -6.93
CA PHE A 68 -2.82 -0.47 -6.51
C PHE A 68 -3.84 -0.91 -5.47
N GLY A 69 -4.38 -2.12 -5.62
CA GLY A 69 -5.28 -2.70 -4.62
C GLY A 69 -4.54 -2.94 -3.30
N TYR A 70 -5.17 -2.67 -2.16
CA TYR A 70 -4.48 -2.86 -0.87
C TYR A 70 -4.10 -4.33 -0.64
N ARG A 71 -4.85 -5.30 -1.18
CA ARG A 71 -4.53 -6.73 -1.08
C ARG A 71 -3.38 -7.15 -2.00
N GLU A 72 -3.29 -6.55 -3.19
CA GLU A 72 -2.09 -6.68 -4.04
C GLU A 72 -0.84 -6.23 -3.27
N VAL A 73 -0.92 -5.06 -2.62
CA VAL A 73 0.19 -4.50 -1.82
C VAL A 73 0.53 -5.40 -0.64
N GLU A 74 -0.48 -5.89 0.10
CA GLU A 74 -0.30 -6.80 1.23
C GLU A 74 0.38 -8.10 0.83
N LYS A 75 -0.05 -8.72 -0.27
CA LYS A 75 0.54 -9.97 -0.77
C LYS A 75 2.00 -9.78 -1.17
N LEU A 76 2.31 -8.73 -1.92
CA LEU A 76 3.69 -8.42 -2.32
C LEU A 76 4.58 -8.10 -1.12
N ALA A 77 4.04 -7.39 -0.13
CA ALA A 77 4.74 -7.12 1.12
C ALA A 77 5.02 -8.42 1.90
N SER A 78 4.03 -9.30 2.01
CA SER A 78 4.15 -10.58 2.71
C SER A 78 5.22 -11.47 2.07
N LEU A 79 5.29 -11.51 0.73
CA LEU A 79 6.34 -12.22 -0.01
C LEU A 79 7.74 -11.63 0.24
N SER A 80 7.81 -10.35 0.61
CA SER A 80 9.05 -9.65 0.96
C SER A 80 9.35 -9.70 2.47
N GLY A 81 8.59 -10.50 3.25
CA GLY A 81 8.74 -10.58 4.70
C GLY A 81 8.18 -9.38 5.49
N ILE A 82 7.40 -8.51 4.84
CA ILE A 82 6.83 -7.30 5.44
C ILE A 82 5.34 -7.50 5.70
N HIS A 83 4.94 -7.31 6.95
CA HIS A 83 3.55 -7.48 7.37
C HIS A 83 2.86 -6.12 7.45
N LEU A 84 1.90 -5.89 6.56
CA LEU A 84 1.10 -4.67 6.50
C LEU A 84 -0.32 -4.95 7.01
N ARG A 85 -0.98 -3.92 7.53
CA ARG A 85 -2.40 -3.99 7.89
C ARG A 85 -3.21 -3.32 6.78
N THR A 86 -4.23 -3.98 6.26
CA THR A 86 -5.07 -3.46 5.18
C THR A 86 -6.56 -3.43 5.54
N GLY A 87 -7.39 -2.86 4.67
CA GLY A 87 -8.85 -2.75 4.83
C GLY A 87 -9.39 -1.31 4.99
N CYS A 88 -10.71 -1.17 5.04
CA CYS A 88 -11.36 0.14 5.24
C CYS A 88 -11.05 0.72 6.63
N PHE A 89 -11.38 1.99 6.81
CA PHE A 89 -11.45 2.61 8.13
C PHE A 89 -12.68 2.07 8.87
N CYS A 90 -12.58 1.85 10.18
CA CYS A 90 -13.71 1.38 10.98
C CYS A 90 -14.86 2.40 11.08
N ASN A 91 -14.65 3.62 10.57
CA ASN A 91 -15.66 4.67 10.49
C ASN A 91 -15.99 4.91 9.00
N PRO A 92 -17.25 4.71 8.55
CA PRO A 92 -17.64 4.91 7.17
C PRO A 92 -17.43 6.36 6.71
N GLY A 93 -17.59 7.35 7.60
CA GLY A 93 -17.29 8.74 7.30
C GLY A 93 -15.81 9.00 7.01
N ALA A 94 -14.90 8.25 7.65
CA ALA A 94 -13.48 8.30 7.34
C ALA A 94 -13.16 7.62 6.00
N CYS A 95 -13.82 6.50 5.67
CA CYS A 95 -13.72 5.89 4.34
C CYS A 95 -14.19 6.87 3.26
N ALA A 96 -15.35 7.51 3.43
CA ALA A 96 -15.85 8.55 2.50
C ALA A 96 -14.83 9.67 2.28
N LYS A 97 -14.35 10.26 3.38
CA LYS A 97 -13.45 11.43 3.34
C LYS A 97 -12.09 11.10 2.73
N TYR A 98 -11.43 10.03 3.17
CA TYR A 98 -10.06 9.74 2.75
C TYR A 98 -9.97 8.99 1.43
N LEU A 99 -10.96 8.17 1.10
CA LEU A 99 -10.97 7.40 -0.15
C LEU A 99 -11.75 8.09 -1.27
N GLY A 100 -12.43 9.21 -0.98
CA GLY A 100 -13.20 9.99 -1.95
C GLY A 100 -14.48 9.28 -2.40
N LEU A 101 -15.06 8.45 -1.53
CA LEU A 101 -16.31 7.73 -1.79
C LEU A 101 -17.49 8.66 -1.51
N SER A 102 -18.43 8.76 -2.45
CA SER A 102 -19.69 9.45 -2.21
C SER A 102 -20.61 8.59 -1.33
N HIS A 103 -21.72 9.17 -0.86
CA HIS A 103 -22.75 8.41 -0.16
C HIS A 103 -23.32 7.29 -1.06
N SER A 104 -23.58 7.57 -2.34
CA SER A 104 -24.07 6.57 -3.29
C SER A 104 -23.04 5.48 -3.58
N ASP A 105 -21.74 5.79 -3.59
CA ASP A 105 -20.67 4.79 -3.69
C ASP A 105 -20.69 3.86 -2.49
N LEU A 106 -20.83 4.39 -1.27
CA LEU A 106 -20.90 3.58 -0.05
C LEU A 106 -22.11 2.64 -0.04
N VAL A 107 -23.29 3.15 -0.41
CA VAL A 107 -24.53 2.35 -0.50
C VAL A 107 -24.40 1.28 -1.57
N SER A 108 -23.99 1.67 -2.79
CA SER A 108 -23.75 0.73 -3.88
C SER A 108 -22.73 -0.33 -3.51
N ASN A 109 -21.70 0.05 -2.75
CA ASN A 109 -20.69 -0.91 -2.33
C ASN A 109 -21.25 -1.90 -1.30
N PHE A 110 -22.04 -1.41 -0.34
CA PHE A 110 -22.69 -2.25 0.65
C PHE A 110 -23.70 -3.22 0.01
N GLU A 111 -24.51 -2.75 -0.94
CA GLU A 111 -25.47 -3.57 -1.69
C GLU A 111 -24.80 -4.62 -2.56
N ALA A 112 -23.62 -4.34 -3.10
CA ALA A 112 -22.79 -5.30 -3.81
C ALA A 112 -22.12 -6.35 -2.87
N GLY A 113 -22.35 -6.24 -1.55
CA GLY A 113 -21.85 -7.19 -0.56
C GLY A 113 -20.39 -6.95 -0.16
N HIS A 114 -19.85 -5.74 -0.37
CA HIS A 114 -18.45 -5.47 -0.04
C HIS A 114 -18.20 -5.51 1.46
N VAL A 115 -17.13 -6.24 1.81
CA VAL A 115 -16.63 -6.37 3.18
C VAL A 115 -15.15 -6.03 3.21
N CYS A 116 -14.65 -5.55 4.34
CA CYS A 116 -13.29 -5.01 4.47
C CYS A 116 -12.15 -6.00 4.16
N TRP A 117 -12.46 -7.30 4.05
CA TRP A 117 -11.53 -8.40 3.81
C TRP A 117 -11.83 -9.15 2.51
N ASP A 118 -12.68 -8.59 1.64
CA ASP A 118 -12.88 -9.14 0.30
C ASP A 118 -11.69 -8.81 -0.63
N ASP A 119 -11.76 -9.33 -1.85
CA ASP A 119 -10.75 -9.13 -2.89
C ASP A 119 -11.05 -7.89 -3.77
N ASN A 120 -12.08 -7.11 -3.42
CA ASN A 120 -12.56 -5.98 -4.21
C ASN A 120 -11.93 -4.67 -3.71
N ASP A 121 -10.63 -4.55 -3.90
CA ASP A 121 -9.85 -3.44 -3.37
C ASP A 121 -10.09 -2.09 -4.08
N VAL A 122 -10.55 -2.13 -5.34
CA VAL A 122 -10.77 -0.95 -6.19
C VAL A 122 -12.09 -1.11 -6.94
N ILE A 123 -13.08 -0.30 -6.59
CA ILE A 123 -14.41 -0.31 -7.22
C ILE A 123 -14.62 1.01 -7.95
N LYS A 124 -15.04 0.95 -9.22
CA LYS A 124 -15.27 2.13 -10.08
C LYS A 124 -14.06 3.10 -10.07
N GLY A 125 -12.85 2.55 -10.00
CA GLY A 125 -11.59 3.32 -9.97
C GLY A 125 -11.26 4.00 -8.64
N LYS A 126 -12.00 3.71 -7.57
CA LYS A 126 -11.73 4.24 -6.22
C LYS A 126 -11.31 3.10 -5.28
N PRO A 127 -10.30 3.32 -4.42
CA PRO A 127 -9.92 2.33 -3.44
C PRO A 127 -11.01 2.19 -2.38
N THR A 128 -11.26 0.96 -1.94
CA THR A 128 -12.24 0.63 -0.90
C THR A 128 -11.62 0.56 0.50
N GLY A 129 -10.29 0.58 0.58
CA GLY A 129 -9.54 0.52 1.82
C GLY A 129 -8.21 1.28 1.76
N ALA A 130 -7.44 1.16 2.84
CA ALA A 130 -6.13 1.77 2.96
C ALA A 130 -5.09 0.79 3.54
N VAL A 131 -3.84 0.98 3.13
CA VAL A 131 -2.69 0.25 3.67
C VAL A 131 -2.14 1.00 4.89
N ARG A 132 -1.75 0.27 5.92
CA ARG A 132 -1.20 0.81 7.18
C ARG A 132 0.08 0.07 7.53
N ILE A 133 1.14 0.84 7.75
CA ILE A 133 2.39 0.36 8.36
C ILE A 133 2.55 0.96 9.74
N SER A 134 2.90 0.14 10.72
CA SER A 134 3.07 0.54 12.12
C SER A 134 4.45 0.12 12.61
N PHE A 135 5.19 1.05 13.24
CA PHE A 135 6.48 0.76 13.84
C PHE A 135 6.31 0.44 15.33
N GLY A 136 6.85 -0.70 15.74
CA GLY A 136 6.88 -1.15 17.13
C GLY A 136 8.19 -0.77 17.82
N TYR A 137 8.26 -0.98 19.15
CA TYR A 137 9.47 -0.68 19.93
C TYR A 137 10.73 -1.37 19.38
N ILE A 138 10.58 -2.62 18.91
CA ILE A 138 11.65 -3.43 18.35
C ILE A 138 12.01 -3.08 16.90
N SER A 139 11.19 -2.26 16.23
CA SER A 139 11.45 -1.88 14.84
C SER A 139 12.74 -1.08 14.77
N THR A 140 13.53 -1.31 13.75
CA THR A 140 14.82 -0.68 13.54
C THR A 140 14.77 0.29 12.36
N TYR A 141 15.85 1.06 12.19
CA TYR A 141 16.01 1.88 10.99
C TYR A 141 16.19 1.01 9.74
N GLN A 142 16.78 -0.17 9.89
CA GLN A 142 16.97 -1.15 8.84
C GLN A 142 15.62 -1.67 8.33
N ASP A 143 14.68 -2.00 9.24
CA ASP A 143 13.33 -2.42 8.85
C ASP A 143 12.60 -1.32 8.06
N ALA A 144 12.77 -0.05 8.49
CA ALA A 144 12.22 1.10 7.79
C ALA A 144 12.83 1.28 6.38
N GLU A 145 14.13 1.05 6.22
CA GLU A 145 14.83 1.10 4.94
C GLU A 145 14.43 -0.06 4.02
N GLU A 146 14.27 -1.27 4.55
CA GLU A 146 13.79 -2.43 3.80
C GLU A 146 12.39 -2.21 3.27
N PHE A 147 11.50 -1.62 4.08
CA PHE A 147 10.17 -1.21 3.62
C PHE A 147 10.23 -0.16 2.50
N LEU A 148 11.08 0.86 2.62
CA LEU A 148 11.23 1.88 1.58
C LEU A 148 11.81 1.28 0.28
N LYS A 149 12.78 0.37 0.39
CA LYS A 149 13.33 -0.37 -0.75
C LYS A 149 12.28 -1.23 -1.42
N PHE A 150 11.47 -1.95 -0.65
CA PHE A 150 10.33 -2.73 -1.15
C PHE A 150 9.34 -1.84 -1.92
N LEU A 151 8.99 -0.68 -1.39
CA LEU A 151 8.11 0.25 -2.10
C LEU A 151 8.73 0.70 -3.43
N GLN A 152 10.02 1.03 -3.41
CA GLN A 152 10.74 1.50 -4.58
C GLN A 152 10.99 0.41 -5.62
N SER A 153 11.19 -0.84 -5.23
CA SER A 153 11.39 -1.96 -6.16
C SER A 153 10.10 -2.43 -6.78
N SER A 154 9.00 -2.43 -6.01
CA SER A 154 7.76 -3.11 -6.39
C SER A 154 6.75 -2.16 -7.05
N PHE A 155 6.74 -0.88 -6.67
CA PHE A 155 5.68 0.05 -7.11
C PHE A 155 6.18 1.27 -7.87
N VAL A 156 7.47 1.60 -7.79
CA VAL A 156 8.04 2.70 -8.59
C VAL A 156 8.46 2.16 -9.95
N SER A 157 7.87 2.70 -11.01
CA SER A 157 8.25 2.33 -12.36
C SER A 157 9.66 2.85 -12.67
N LYS A 158 10.56 1.93 -12.99
CA LYS A 158 11.92 2.22 -13.45
C LYS A 158 11.94 2.28 -14.98
N PRO A 159 12.86 3.03 -15.60
CA PRO A 159 13.09 2.86 -17.03
C PRO A 159 13.41 1.39 -17.28
N ILE A 160 12.66 0.76 -18.17
CA ILE A 160 13.05 -0.53 -18.74
C ILE A 160 14.40 -0.26 -19.40
N ALA A 161 15.49 -0.75 -18.79
CA ALA A 161 16.70 -0.94 -19.56
C ALA A 161 16.31 -1.96 -20.63
N SER A 162 16.22 -1.53 -21.89
CA SER A 162 16.09 -2.45 -23.02
C SER A 162 17.22 -3.47 -22.91
N SER A 163 16.91 -4.64 -22.36
CA SER A 163 17.64 -5.85 -22.70
C SER A 163 17.02 -6.31 -24.01
N ASN A 164 17.90 -6.46 -25.00
CA ASN A 164 17.57 -6.78 -26.38
C ASN A 164 16.61 -7.97 -26.48
N GLY A 165 15.68 -7.87 -27.42
CA GLY A 165 14.55 -8.78 -27.55
C GLY A 165 14.95 -10.25 -27.76
N HIS A 166 14.15 -11.12 -27.15
CA HIS A 166 13.75 -12.38 -27.77
C HIS A 166 12.24 -12.48 -27.68
N THR A 167 11.58 -12.14 -28.78
CA THR A 167 10.19 -12.49 -29.05
C THR A 167 10.11 -14.01 -29.14
N LEU A 168 9.66 -14.67 -28.07
CA LEU A 168 9.19 -16.06 -28.18
C LEU A 168 7.74 -16.02 -28.65
N SER A 169 7.57 -16.19 -29.96
CA SER A 169 6.28 -16.50 -30.57
C SER A 169 5.82 -17.87 -30.05
N MET A 170 4.73 -17.89 -29.25
CA MET A 170 4.05 -19.15 -28.93
C MET A 170 3.23 -19.56 -30.15
N ASN A 171 3.83 -20.43 -30.96
CA ASN A 171 3.11 -21.16 -32.00
C ASN A 171 2.05 -22.07 -31.35
N THR A 172 0.85 -21.99 -31.92
CA THR A 172 -0.32 -22.81 -31.69
C THR A 172 0.01 -24.31 -31.79
N LEU A 173 -0.08 -25.05 -30.68
CA LEU A 173 -0.18 -26.50 -30.71
C LEU A 173 -1.66 -26.88 -30.58
N ASN A 174 -2.30 -27.11 -31.73
CA ASN A 174 -3.55 -27.86 -31.82
C ASN A 174 -3.28 -29.29 -31.34
N LEU A 175 -3.92 -29.68 -30.24
CA LEU A 175 -4.02 -31.06 -29.80
C LEU A 175 -4.86 -31.84 -30.82
N VAL A 176 -4.19 -32.66 -31.62
CA VAL A 176 -4.82 -33.72 -32.41
C VAL A 176 -5.31 -34.78 -31.43
N GLY A 177 -6.59 -34.71 -31.09
CA GLY A 177 -7.32 -35.85 -30.57
C GLY A 177 -7.75 -36.74 -31.73
N ASN A 178 -7.17 -37.93 -31.82
CA ASN A 178 -7.90 -39.16 -32.15
C ASN A 178 -6.99 -40.39 -32.12
N CYS A 179 -7.37 -41.34 -31.25
CA CYS A 179 -7.62 -42.75 -31.56
C CYS A 179 -6.51 -43.58 -32.24
N PHE A 180 -5.95 -44.58 -31.52
CA PHE A 180 -6.26 -46.01 -31.75
C PHE A 180 -5.51 -46.96 -30.80
N MET A 181 -6.27 -47.95 -30.28
CA MET A 181 -5.96 -49.32 -29.81
C MET A 181 -4.78 -49.59 -28.86
N ILE A 182 -5.08 -50.08 -27.65
CA ILE A 182 -5.41 -51.49 -27.35
C ILE A 182 -6.46 -51.55 -26.24
#